data_AF-A0A5C4NAZ3-F1
#
_entry.id   AF-A0A5C4NAZ3-F1
#
_cell.length_a   1.000
_cell.length_b   1.000
_cell.length_c   1.000
_cell.angle_alpha   90.00
_cell.angle_beta   90.00
_cell.angle_gamma   90.00
#
_symmetry.space_group_name_H-M   'P 1'
#
loop_
_entity.id
_entity.type
_entity.pdbx_description
1 polymer ?
#
loop_
_entity_poly.entity_id
_entity_poly.type
_entity_poly.pdbx_seq_one_letter_code
_entity_poly.pdbx_strand_id
1 'polypeptide(L)'
;MTRTPILALALAALSVPALAQEAARPAEEQPQTESEETRPTNQTSQQTTEGLTEQEAQADQPEDAMPTTTDSQGGTGGLVAGDGTELGNVSVSATASGHALVLINAEGLREGIYGIHLHMVGQCEGPSFESAGEHIGGGDEHGVMADTGPHPGDLPNAHVGPDEQIALEAFAIGLTMDMVFDEDGSALIVHAEPDDYTTQPGGNSGDRIACAVIEPAPGTMSDETQDANVSEEEAAAQSPEQSDQGGQAEPADESQNAVETEENSGG
;
A
#
# COMPACT_ATOMS: atom_id res chain seq x y z
N MET A 1 -15.38 21.70 -64.04
CA MET A 1 -16.13 20.42 -64.11
C MET A 1 -15.39 19.49 -65.05
N THR A 2 -14.44 18.74 -64.51
CA THR A 2 -13.61 17.79 -65.25
C THR A 2 -13.71 16.46 -64.52
N ARG A 3 -14.37 15.49 -65.16
CA ARG A 3 -14.60 14.13 -64.66
C ARG A 3 -13.31 13.31 -64.85
N THR A 4 -12.76 12.79 -63.76
CA THR A 4 -11.68 11.79 -63.78
C THR A 4 -12.30 10.40 -63.64
N PRO A 5 -11.94 9.41 -64.47
CA PRO A 5 -12.48 8.06 -64.38
C PRO A 5 -11.82 7.24 -63.26
N ILE A 6 -12.66 6.41 -62.63
CA ILE A 6 -12.34 5.46 -61.56
C ILE A 6 -11.47 4.33 -62.12
N LEU A 7 -10.27 4.16 -61.57
CA LEU A 7 -9.37 3.05 -61.87
C LEU A 7 -9.78 1.87 -60.97
N ALA A 8 -10.43 0.86 -61.55
CA ALA A 8 -10.71 -0.41 -60.89
C ALA A 8 -9.41 -1.22 -60.80
N LEU A 9 -8.86 -1.35 -59.59
CA LEU A 9 -7.73 -2.23 -59.31
C LEU A 9 -8.25 -3.65 -59.04
N ALA A 10 -7.87 -4.57 -59.93
CA ALA A 10 -8.29 -5.96 -59.91
C ALA A 10 -7.68 -6.73 -58.72
N LEU A 11 -8.54 -7.44 -58.00
CA LEU A 11 -8.21 -8.38 -56.94
C LEU A 11 -7.64 -9.66 -57.58
N ALA A 12 -6.34 -9.92 -57.43
CA ALA A 12 -5.71 -11.17 -57.83
C ALA A 12 -5.67 -12.13 -56.63
N ALA A 13 -6.57 -13.10 -56.61
CA ALA A 13 -6.54 -14.22 -55.69
C ALA A 13 -5.46 -15.22 -56.14
N LEU A 14 -4.38 -15.34 -55.36
CA LEU A 14 -3.39 -16.41 -55.52
C LEU A 14 -3.79 -17.60 -54.65
N SER A 15 -4.30 -18.63 -55.32
CA SER A 15 -4.53 -19.97 -54.78
C SER A 15 -3.19 -20.69 -54.55
N VAL A 16 -2.91 -21.08 -53.31
CA VAL A 16 -1.80 -21.98 -52.98
C VAL A 16 -2.31 -23.42 -52.99
N PRO A 17 -1.67 -24.37 -53.68
CA PRO A 17 -2.04 -25.78 -53.61
C PRO A 17 -1.51 -26.41 -52.32
N ALA A 18 -2.39 -27.16 -51.66
CA ALA A 18 -2.05 -28.10 -50.61
C ALA A 18 -1.24 -29.26 -51.19
N LEU A 19 -0.03 -29.47 -50.68
CA LEU A 19 0.71 -30.72 -50.85
C LEU A 19 0.76 -31.42 -49.48
N ALA A 20 -0.03 -32.48 -49.39
CA ALA A 20 0.09 -33.49 -48.36
C ALA A 20 1.41 -34.24 -48.54
N GLN A 21 2.22 -34.31 -47.48
CA GLN A 21 3.30 -35.29 -47.36
C GLN A 21 3.05 -36.08 -46.08
N GLU A 22 2.34 -37.18 -46.25
CA GLU A 22 2.28 -38.32 -45.32
C GLU A 22 3.68 -38.93 -45.21
N ALA A 23 4.26 -38.90 -44.01
CA ALA A 23 5.43 -39.69 -43.66
C ALA A 23 5.15 -40.40 -42.35
N ALA A 24 4.64 -41.62 -42.49
CA ALA A 24 4.50 -42.61 -41.44
C ALA A 24 5.81 -42.78 -40.67
N ARG A 25 5.74 -42.64 -39.34
CA ARG A 25 6.79 -43.02 -38.40
C ARG A 25 6.33 -44.31 -37.72
N PRO A 26 7.16 -45.36 -37.62
CA PRO A 26 6.78 -46.57 -36.92
C PRO A 26 6.74 -46.28 -35.41
N ALA A 27 5.68 -46.74 -34.76
CA ALA A 27 5.62 -46.86 -33.32
C ALA A 27 6.58 -47.99 -32.91
N GLU A 28 7.65 -47.65 -32.19
CA GLU A 28 8.44 -48.64 -31.46
C GLU A 28 7.70 -48.98 -30.17
N GLU A 29 7.25 -50.24 -30.14
CA GLU A 29 6.62 -50.94 -29.04
C GLU A 29 7.65 -51.20 -27.94
N GLN A 30 7.52 -50.52 -26.79
CA GLN A 30 8.29 -50.86 -25.59
C GLN A 30 7.59 -52.01 -24.84
N PRO A 31 8.34 -53.04 -24.40
CA PRO A 31 7.77 -54.24 -23.81
C PRO A 31 7.28 -53.95 -22.39
N GLN A 32 6.03 -54.34 -22.13
CA GLN A 32 5.47 -54.48 -20.79
C GLN A 32 6.13 -55.68 -20.11
N THR A 33 6.86 -55.44 -19.02
CA THR A 33 7.19 -56.48 -18.05
C THR A 33 6.18 -56.43 -16.91
N GLU A 34 5.37 -57.47 -16.85
CA GLU A 34 4.51 -57.83 -15.72
C GLU A 34 5.33 -57.94 -14.43
N SER A 35 4.80 -57.38 -13.35
CA SER A 35 5.11 -57.80 -11.99
C SER A 35 3.80 -57.73 -11.20
N GLU A 36 3.06 -58.84 -11.22
CA GLU A 36 2.13 -59.19 -10.16
C GLU A 36 2.92 -59.31 -8.85
N GLU A 37 2.54 -58.55 -7.81
CA GLU A 37 2.41 -59.10 -6.44
C GLU A 37 1.61 -58.14 -5.52
N THR A 38 0.34 -58.50 -5.32
CA THR A 38 -0.50 -58.39 -4.11
C THR A 38 -0.65 -57.10 -3.29
N ARG A 39 -1.90 -56.62 -3.26
CA ARG A 39 -2.57 -55.81 -2.23
C ARG A 39 -2.74 -56.59 -0.90
N PRO A 40 -2.63 -55.91 0.26
CA PRO A 40 -3.59 -56.11 1.35
C PRO A 40 -4.15 -54.74 1.81
N THR A 41 -5.43 -54.41 1.53
CA THR A 41 -6.56 -54.42 2.48
C THR A 41 -6.31 -53.78 3.84
N ASN A 42 -6.89 -52.59 3.99
CA ASN A 42 -7.53 -51.98 5.16
C ASN A 42 -7.71 -52.93 6.38
N GLN A 43 -7.09 -52.58 7.50
CA GLN A 43 -7.51 -53.03 8.83
C GLN A 43 -7.64 -51.85 9.79
N THR A 44 -8.90 -51.51 10.04
CA THR A 44 -9.38 -51.01 11.33
C THR A 44 -9.14 -52.06 12.42
N SER A 45 -8.41 -51.69 13.47
CA SER A 45 -8.60 -52.15 14.85
C SER A 45 -7.83 -51.22 15.78
N GLN A 46 -8.56 -50.41 16.54
CA GLN A 46 -8.81 -50.66 17.96
C GLN A 46 -7.51 -50.69 18.76
N GLN A 47 -7.12 -49.54 19.31
CA GLN A 47 -6.26 -49.50 20.48
C GLN A 47 -7.13 -49.16 21.67
N THR A 48 -7.37 -50.20 22.46
CA THR A 48 -8.05 -50.20 23.75
C THR A 48 -7.24 -49.43 24.78
N THR A 49 -7.99 -48.65 25.55
CA THR A 49 -7.72 -48.15 26.90
C THR A 49 -7.08 -49.19 27.82
N GLU A 50 -6.05 -48.80 28.57
CA GLU A 50 -5.80 -49.15 29.97
C GLU A 50 -4.56 -48.41 30.49
N GLY A 51 -4.69 -47.63 31.57
CA GLY A 51 -3.55 -47.11 32.33
C GLY A 51 -3.61 -45.63 32.71
N LEU A 52 -4.63 -45.22 33.47
CA LEU A 52 -4.64 -43.99 34.26
C LEU A 52 -3.61 -44.08 35.39
N THR A 53 -2.62 -43.19 35.37
CA THR A 53 -2.08 -42.59 36.60
C THR A 53 -1.88 -41.11 36.32
N GLU A 54 -2.76 -40.31 36.90
CA GLU A 54 -2.67 -38.86 37.00
C GLU A 54 -1.37 -38.50 37.74
N GLN A 55 -0.55 -37.68 37.09
CA GLN A 55 0.43 -36.87 37.81
C GLN A 55 0.15 -35.42 37.47
N GLU A 56 -0.69 -34.82 38.31
CA GLU A 56 -0.87 -33.39 38.42
C GLU A 56 0.49 -32.76 38.76
N ALA A 57 1.07 -32.06 37.79
CA ALA A 57 2.10 -31.07 38.03
C ALA A 57 1.49 -29.72 37.67
N GLN A 58 0.92 -29.07 38.69
CA GLN A 58 0.59 -27.66 38.69
C GLN A 58 1.87 -26.87 38.44
N ALA A 59 2.06 -26.44 37.19
CA ALA A 59 2.98 -25.39 36.84
C ALA A 59 2.20 -24.08 36.87
N ASP A 60 2.52 -23.29 37.89
CA ASP A 60 2.21 -21.88 38.07
C ASP A 60 2.52 -21.13 36.75
N GLN A 61 1.49 -20.83 35.96
CA GLN A 61 1.60 -19.95 34.79
C GLN A 61 1.12 -18.57 35.22
N PRO A 62 1.96 -17.52 35.15
CA PRO A 62 1.48 -16.17 35.39
C PRO A 62 0.53 -15.79 34.25
N GLU A 63 -0.75 -15.65 34.60
CA GLU A 63 -1.79 -15.06 33.76
C GLU A 63 -1.64 -13.54 33.76
N ASP A 64 -0.55 -13.03 33.18
CA ASP A 64 -0.40 -11.60 32.86
C ASP A 64 0.81 -11.38 31.95
N ALA A 65 0.59 -11.57 30.64
CA ALA A 65 1.24 -10.84 29.56
C ALA A 65 0.65 -11.32 28.23
N MET A 66 -0.42 -10.68 27.78
CA MET A 66 -0.61 -10.54 26.33
C MET A 66 0.73 -10.05 25.76
N PRO A 67 1.27 -10.64 24.68
CA PRO A 67 2.43 -10.04 24.03
C PRO A 67 2.01 -8.62 23.65
N THR A 68 2.64 -7.63 24.28
CA THR A 68 2.55 -6.24 23.86
C THR A 68 2.86 -6.25 22.38
N THR A 69 1.86 -5.90 21.57
CA THR A 69 2.00 -5.72 20.13
C THR A 69 3.26 -4.91 19.92
N THR A 70 4.28 -5.52 19.29
CA THR A 70 5.36 -4.73 18.71
C THR A 70 4.67 -3.66 17.88
N ASP A 71 4.89 -2.39 18.23
CA ASP A 71 4.40 -1.25 17.47
C ASP A 71 4.74 -1.51 16.00
N SER A 72 3.74 -1.93 15.23
CA SER A 72 3.95 -2.22 13.82
C SER A 72 4.04 -0.86 13.15
N GLN A 73 5.26 -0.32 13.04
CA GLN A 73 5.53 0.87 12.25
C GLN A 73 5.04 0.60 10.83
N GLY A 74 4.04 1.35 10.40
CA GLY A 74 3.32 1.09 9.17
C GLY A 74 2.22 2.10 8.92
N GLY A 75 1.51 1.92 7.82
CA GLY A 75 0.48 2.82 7.36
C GLY A 75 -0.46 2.19 6.35
N THR A 76 -1.50 2.93 6.01
CA THR A 76 -2.58 2.49 5.13
C THR A 76 -2.97 3.59 4.16
N GLY A 77 -3.54 3.21 3.02
CA GLY A 77 -4.06 4.15 2.03
C GLY A 77 -5.30 3.61 1.34
N GLY A 78 -6.24 4.49 1.01
CA GLY A 78 -7.37 4.17 0.14
C GLY A 78 -6.93 4.22 -1.31
N LEU A 79 -7.16 3.14 -2.07
CA LEU A 79 -6.84 3.07 -3.49
C LEU A 79 -7.99 3.68 -4.30
N VAL A 80 -7.70 4.70 -5.09
CA VAL A 80 -8.68 5.41 -5.92
C VAL A 80 -8.29 5.41 -7.39
N ALA A 81 -9.27 5.29 -8.27
CA ALA A 81 -9.11 5.44 -9.72
C ALA A 81 -8.99 6.92 -10.11
N GLY A 82 -8.59 7.20 -11.36
CA GLY A 82 -8.42 8.56 -11.89
C GLY A 82 -9.68 9.46 -11.85
N ASP A 83 -10.87 8.87 -11.74
CA ASP A 83 -12.14 9.58 -11.58
C ASP A 83 -12.61 9.73 -10.12
N GLY A 84 -11.79 9.26 -9.16
CA GLY A 84 -12.09 9.27 -7.73
C GLY A 84 -12.89 8.06 -7.24
N THR A 85 -13.19 7.08 -8.10
CA THR A 85 -13.84 5.83 -7.67
C THR A 85 -12.92 5.09 -6.69
N GLU A 86 -13.44 4.75 -5.52
CA GLU A 86 -12.75 3.91 -4.54
C GLU A 86 -12.66 2.47 -5.06
N LEU A 87 -11.44 1.92 -5.09
CA LEU A 87 -11.16 0.56 -5.53
C LEU A 87 -10.81 -0.37 -4.37
N GLY A 88 -10.36 0.17 -3.23
CA GLY A 88 -10.01 -0.66 -2.07
C GLY A 88 -8.95 -0.02 -1.19
N ASN A 89 -8.06 -0.84 -0.62
CA ASN A 89 -7.07 -0.40 0.36
C ASN A 89 -5.70 -1.04 0.17
N VAL A 90 -4.69 -0.28 0.58
CA VAL A 90 -3.28 -0.67 0.65
C VAL A 90 -2.83 -0.57 2.11
N SER A 91 -1.96 -1.47 2.55
CA SER A 91 -1.22 -1.31 3.80
C SER A 91 0.25 -1.62 3.60
N VAL A 92 1.12 -0.87 4.27
CA VAL A 92 2.56 -1.06 4.28
C VAL A 92 3.01 -1.17 5.73
N SER A 93 3.83 -2.15 6.08
CA SER A 93 4.31 -2.33 7.46
C SER A 93 5.74 -2.85 7.52
N ALA A 94 6.50 -2.40 8.51
CA ALA A 94 7.76 -3.02 8.88
C ALA A 94 7.50 -4.42 9.44
N THR A 95 8.42 -5.35 9.17
CA THR A 95 8.38 -6.69 9.76
C THR A 95 9.67 -7.01 10.49
N ALA A 96 9.61 -7.96 11.42
CA ALA A 96 10.80 -8.44 12.15
C ALA A 96 11.85 -9.11 11.25
N SER A 97 11.51 -9.44 9.99
CA SER A 97 12.47 -9.98 9.02
C SER A 97 13.39 -8.93 8.41
N GLY A 98 13.05 -7.64 8.57
CA GLY A 98 13.72 -6.52 7.91
C GLY A 98 13.18 -6.18 6.52
N HIS A 99 12.26 -6.98 5.96
CA HIS A 99 11.53 -6.65 4.74
C HIS A 99 10.19 -5.98 5.08
N ALA A 100 9.81 -4.93 4.35
CA ALA A 100 8.47 -4.37 4.49
C ALA A 100 7.44 -5.32 3.86
N LEU A 101 6.26 -5.44 4.48
CA LEU A 101 5.12 -6.16 3.95
C LEU A 101 4.12 -5.16 3.37
N VAL A 102 3.80 -5.33 2.09
CA VAL A 102 2.77 -4.58 1.37
C VAL A 102 1.59 -5.51 1.12
N LEU A 103 0.39 -5.07 1.50
CA LEU A 103 -0.86 -5.76 1.23
C LEU A 103 -1.75 -4.85 0.39
N ILE A 104 -2.36 -5.40 -0.66
CA ILE A 104 -3.33 -4.70 -1.52
C ILE A 104 -4.59 -5.54 -1.61
N ASN A 105 -5.72 -4.95 -1.26
CA ASN A 105 -7.04 -5.52 -1.49
C ASN A 105 -7.84 -4.51 -2.29
N ALA A 106 -8.21 -4.87 -3.52
CA ALA A 106 -8.95 -3.98 -4.41
C ALA A 106 -9.93 -4.74 -5.30
N GLU A 107 -10.93 -4.02 -5.81
CA GLU A 107 -11.94 -4.50 -6.74
C GLU A 107 -12.22 -3.45 -7.84
N GLY A 108 -12.92 -3.86 -8.90
CA GLY A 108 -13.34 -2.97 -9.98
C GLY A 108 -12.27 -2.69 -11.04
N LEU A 109 -11.15 -3.42 -11.01
CA LEU A 109 -10.18 -3.46 -12.10
C LEU A 109 -10.56 -4.56 -13.09
N ARG A 110 -10.43 -4.29 -14.39
CA ARG A 110 -10.75 -5.28 -15.42
C ARG A 110 -9.75 -6.45 -15.37
N GLU A 111 -10.15 -7.60 -15.91
CA GLU A 111 -9.23 -8.74 -16.09
C GLU A 111 -7.95 -8.29 -16.83
N GLY A 112 -6.78 -8.61 -16.26
CA GLY A 112 -5.51 -8.08 -16.73
C GLY A 112 -4.34 -8.32 -15.79
N ILE A 113 -3.17 -7.80 -16.18
CA ILE A 113 -1.94 -7.79 -15.36
C ILE A 113 -1.48 -6.34 -15.29
N TYR A 114 -1.09 -5.90 -14.09
CA TYR A 114 -0.82 -4.51 -13.78
C TYR A 114 0.50 -4.34 -13.02
N GLY A 115 1.36 -3.42 -13.48
CA GLY A 115 2.55 -2.98 -12.75
C GLY A 115 2.16 -2.23 -11.48
N ILE A 116 2.93 -2.44 -10.40
CA ILE A 116 2.66 -1.85 -9.09
C ILE A 116 3.96 -1.24 -8.55
N HIS A 117 3.92 0.03 -8.19
CA HIS A 117 5.08 0.72 -7.63
C HIS A 117 4.67 1.62 -6.47
N LEU A 118 5.55 1.78 -5.49
CA LEU A 118 5.52 2.90 -4.55
C LEU A 118 6.30 4.07 -5.14
N HIS A 119 5.70 5.24 -5.06
CA HIS A 119 6.20 6.51 -5.58
C HIS A 119 6.56 7.47 -4.45
N MET A 120 7.51 8.36 -4.74
CA MET A 120 8.24 9.19 -3.76
C MET A 120 7.46 10.39 -3.20
N VAL A 121 6.22 10.62 -3.63
CA VAL A 121 5.40 11.72 -3.10
C VAL A 121 4.02 11.20 -2.74
N GLY A 122 3.56 11.53 -1.53
CA GLY A 122 2.23 11.20 -1.01
C GLY A 122 1.10 12.03 -1.63
N GLN A 123 0.99 12.05 -2.96
CA GLN A 123 -0.02 12.82 -3.69
C GLN A 123 -0.67 11.98 -4.80
N CYS A 124 -2.00 12.04 -4.88
CA CYS A 124 -2.80 11.32 -5.88
C CYS A 124 -3.70 12.29 -6.68
N GLU A 125 -3.09 13.21 -7.43
CA GLU A 125 -3.84 14.15 -8.29
C GLU A 125 -4.27 13.46 -9.59
N GLY A 126 -5.53 13.05 -9.66
CA GLY A 126 -6.11 12.42 -10.84
C GLY A 126 -6.33 13.38 -12.02
N PRO A 127 -6.47 12.85 -13.26
CA PRO A 127 -6.52 11.43 -13.58
C PRO A 127 -5.15 10.81 -13.89
N SER A 128 -4.09 11.60 -14.05
CA SER A 128 -2.77 11.09 -14.47
C SER A 128 -1.88 10.65 -13.32
N PHE A 129 -2.13 11.11 -12.09
CA PHE A 129 -1.35 10.82 -10.89
C PHE A 129 0.15 11.13 -11.03
N GLU A 130 0.52 12.06 -11.91
CA GLU A 130 1.91 12.50 -12.08
C GLU A 130 2.46 13.16 -10.82
N SER A 131 1.59 13.74 -9.98
CA SER A 131 1.97 14.38 -8.71
C SER A 131 2.62 13.43 -7.70
N ALA A 132 2.44 12.11 -7.85
CA ALA A 132 3.13 11.10 -7.02
C ALA A 132 4.65 11.06 -7.27
N GLY A 133 5.15 11.69 -8.35
CA GLY A 133 6.58 11.70 -8.67
C GLY A 133 7.09 10.39 -9.28
N GLU A 134 8.39 10.12 -9.16
CA GLU A 134 9.04 8.88 -9.59
C GLU A 134 8.88 7.76 -8.55
N HIS A 135 9.42 6.57 -8.82
CA HIS A 135 9.39 5.47 -7.85
C HIS A 135 10.23 5.85 -6.61
N ILE A 136 9.89 5.31 -5.44
CA ILE A 136 10.79 5.37 -4.27
C ILE A 136 12.09 4.65 -4.65
N GLY A 137 13.18 5.43 -4.74
CA GLY A 137 14.48 4.96 -5.23
C GLY A 137 15.57 4.90 -4.16
N GLY A 138 16.70 4.30 -4.55
CA GLY A 138 17.97 4.26 -3.78
C GLY A 138 19.18 4.73 -4.59
N GLY A 139 18.95 5.32 -5.77
CA GLY A 139 19.99 5.57 -6.78
C GLY A 139 20.26 4.38 -7.71
N ASP A 140 19.43 3.34 -7.61
CA ASP A 140 19.50 2.10 -8.39
C ASP A 140 18.71 2.20 -9.71
N GLU A 141 18.76 1.15 -10.52
CA GLU A 141 17.93 1.00 -11.72
C GLU A 141 16.59 0.35 -11.35
N HIS A 142 15.53 0.67 -12.09
CA HIS A 142 14.25 -0.01 -11.93
C HIS A 142 14.34 -1.48 -12.34
N GLY A 143 13.60 -2.34 -11.62
CA GLY A 143 13.26 -3.69 -12.02
C GLY A 143 14.19 -4.76 -11.44
N VAL A 144 13.60 -5.88 -11.00
CA VAL A 144 14.33 -7.00 -10.37
C VAL A 144 15.25 -7.76 -11.33
N MET A 145 15.13 -7.51 -12.64
CA MET A 145 16.00 -8.11 -13.66
C MET A 145 17.08 -7.14 -14.17
N ALA A 146 17.16 -5.93 -13.61
CA ALA A 146 18.24 -4.99 -13.90
C ALA A 146 19.52 -5.33 -13.11
N ASP A 147 20.68 -4.89 -13.62
CA ASP A 147 21.99 -5.23 -13.03
C ASP A 147 22.19 -4.63 -11.64
N THR A 148 21.66 -3.41 -11.42
CA THR A 148 21.75 -2.71 -10.13
C THR A 148 20.41 -2.53 -9.44
N GLY A 149 19.32 -3.03 -10.02
CA GLY A 149 17.97 -2.93 -9.42
C GLY A 149 17.68 -3.98 -8.35
N PRO A 150 16.45 -4.02 -7.83
CA PRO A 150 15.32 -3.12 -8.13
C PRO A 150 15.36 -1.81 -7.32
N HIS A 151 14.48 -0.86 -7.64
CA HIS A 151 14.13 0.19 -6.68
C HIS A 151 13.43 -0.41 -5.45
N PRO A 152 13.58 0.19 -4.25
CA PRO A 152 12.84 -0.23 -3.05
C PRO A 152 11.32 -0.24 -3.23
N GLY A 153 10.79 0.66 -4.07
CA GLY A 153 9.37 0.77 -4.37
C GLY A 153 8.85 -0.17 -5.46
N ASP A 154 9.70 -0.95 -6.14
CA ASP A 154 9.24 -1.86 -7.19
C ASP A 154 8.59 -3.11 -6.56
N LEU A 155 7.35 -3.41 -6.96
CA LEU A 155 6.58 -4.54 -6.44
C LEU A 155 6.22 -5.53 -7.56
N PRO A 156 5.90 -6.80 -7.23
CA PRO A 156 5.40 -7.74 -8.23
C PRO A 156 4.12 -7.23 -8.91
N ASN A 157 3.99 -7.55 -10.20
CA ASN A 157 2.77 -7.36 -10.96
C ASN A 157 1.55 -7.96 -10.23
N ALA A 158 0.44 -7.22 -10.22
CA ALA A 158 -0.85 -7.72 -9.77
C ALA A 158 -1.59 -8.41 -10.92
N HIS A 159 -2.23 -9.53 -10.63
CA HIS A 159 -3.02 -10.31 -11.59
C HIS A 159 -4.49 -10.22 -11.21
N VAL A 160 -5.32 -9.75 -12.15
CA VAL A 160 -6.76 -9.60 -11.97
C VAL A 160 -7.49 -10.62 -12.83
N GLY A 161 -8.30 -11.44 -12.19
CA GLY A 161 -9.13 -12.45 -12.84
C GLY A 161 -10.50 -11.91 -13.30
N PRO A 162 -11.40 -12.80 -13.72
CA PRO A 162 -12.76 -12.44 -14.16
C PRO A 162 -13.66 -11.97 -13.00
N ASP A 163 -13.22 -12.10 -11.76
CA ASP A 163 -13.86 -11.57 -10.56
C ASP A 163 -13.47 -10.12 -10.24
N GLU A 164 -12.63 -9.51 -11.08
CA GLU A 164 -12.25 -8.09 -11.04
C GLU A 164 -11.61 -7.66 -9.71
N GLN A 165 -10.92 -8.59 -9.03
CA GLN A 165 -10.31 -8.39 -7.71
C GLN A 165 -8.78 -8.55 -7.73
N ILE A 166 -8.13 -7.81 -6.83
CA ILE A 166 -6.73 -7.96 -6.43
C ILE A 166 -6.70 -8.34 -4.95
N ALA A 167 -5.97 -9.42 -4.65
CA ALA A 167 -5.46 -9.71 -3.32
C ALA A 167 -3.96 -10.01 -3.46
N LEU A 168 -3.12 -9.02 -3.13
CA LEU A 168 -1.66 -9.11 -3.24
C LEU A 168 -1.02 -9.01 -1.86
N GLU A 169 -0.10 -9.92 -1.58
CA GLU A 169 0.86 -9.80 -0.47
C GLU A 169 2.26 -9.82 -1.07
N ALA A 170 3.05 -8.79 -0.79
CA ALA A 170 4.40 -8.65 -1.32
C ALA A 170 5.38 -8.21 -0.23
N PHE A 171 6.54 -8.86 -0.20
CA PHE A 171 7.68 -8.36 0.57
C PHE A 171 8.50 -7.42 -0.30
N ALA A 172 8.59 -6.15 0.12
CA ALA A 172 9.42 -5.16 -0.55
C ALA A 172 10.85 -5.24 -0.02
N ILE A 173 11.81 -5.39 -0.94
CA ILE A 173 13.24 -5.51 -0.61
C ILE A 173 13.84 -4.11 -0.54
N GLY A 174 14.44 -3.75 0.60
CA GLY A 174 15.11 -2.45 0.77
C GLY A 174 14.18 -1.29 1.11
N LEU A 175 12.86 -1.47 1.03
CA LEU A 175 11.88 -0.47 1.46
C LEU A 175 11.88 -0.34 2.99
N THR A 176 12.01 0.90 3.48
CA THR A 176 11.94 1.23 4.92
C THR A 176 10.76 2.15 5.19
N MET A 177 10.27 2.18 6.44
CA MET A 177 9.20 3.12 6.81
C MET A 177 9.66 4.57 6.75
N ASP A 178 10.95 4.84 6.97
CA ASP A 178 11.54 6.17 6.82
C ASP A 178 11.47 6.69 5.38
N MET A 179 11.53 5.81 4.38
CA MET A 179 11.31 6.18 2.97
C MET A 179 9.83 6.40 2.64
N VAL A 180 8.94 5.65 3.29
CA VAL A 180 7.49 5.70 3.03
C VAL A 180 6.85 6.93 3.68
N PHE A 181 7.37 7.35 4.84
CA PHE A 181 6.85 8.44 5.67
C PHE A 181 7.87 9.56 5.86
N ASP A 182 8.67 9.86 4.84
CA ASP A 182 9.51 11.05 4.84
C ASP A 182 8.66 12.34 4.73
N GLU A 183 9.32 13.49 4.52
CA GLU A 183 8.64 14.79 4.45
C GLU A 183 7.63 14.89 3.29
N ASP A 184 7.90 14.22 2.16
CA ASP A 184 7.04 14.22 0.98
C ASP A 184 5.99 13.10 1.05
N GLY A 185 6.21 12.10 1.91
CA GLY A 185 5.38 10.91 2.05
C GLY A 185 5.50 10.01 0.81
N SER A 186 4.57 9.07 0.67
CA SER A 186 4.58 8.18 -0.49
C SER A 186 3.18 7.78 -0.95
N ALA A 187 3.10 7.34 -2.20
CA ALA A 187 1.87 6.84 -2.79
C ALA A 187 2.11 5.52 -3.54
N LEU A 188 1.19 4.56 -3.41
CA LEU A 188 1.18 3.38 -4.26
C LEU A 188 0.45 3.69 -5.55
N ILE A 189 1.03 3.31 -6.69
CA ILE A 189 0.45 3.42 -8.01
C ILE A 189 0.19 2.04 -8.61
N VAL A 190 -0.98 1.89 -9.21
CA VAL A 190 -1.30 0.79 -10.14
C VAL A 190 -1.22 1.34 -11.56
N HIS A 191 -0.44 0.68 -12.40
CA HIS A 191 -0.24 1.02 -13.80
C HIS A 191 -1.18 0.24 -14.72
N ALA A 192 -1.36 0.72 -15.97
CA ALA A 192 -2.29 0.16 -16.95
C ALA A 192 -1.81 -1.14 -17.61
N GLU A 193 -0.49 -1.32 -17.70
CA GLU A 193 0.18 -2.45 -18.35
C GLU A 193 1.08 -3.18 -17.34
N PRO A 194 1.52 -4.41 -17.66
CA PRO A 194 2.47 -5.15 -16.82
C PRO A 194 3.83 -4.45 -16.79
N ASP A 195 4.47 -4.52 -15.64
CA ASP A 195 5.90 -4.24 -15.49
C ASP A 195 6.72 -5.38 -16.14
N ASP A 196 7.63 -5.02 -17.04
CA ASP A 196 8.58 -5.94 -17.69
C ASP A 196 9.83 -6.27 -16.85
N TYR A 197 9.94 -5.64 -15.67
CA TYR A 197 10.98 -5.75 -14.66
C TYR A 197 12.40 -5.38 -15.11
N THR A 198 12.54 -4.62 -16.20
CA THR A 198 13.86 -4.27 -16.74
C THR A 198 13.94 -2.88 -17.35
N THR A 199 12.89 -2.42 -18.03
CA THR A 199 12.96 -1.19 -18.82
C THR A 199 12.93 0.04 -17.92
N GLN A 200 13.90 0.92 -18.11
CA GLN A 200 13.93 2.18 -17.38
C GLN A 200 12.91 3.19 -17.94
N PRO A 201 12.33 4.06 -17.10
CA PRO A 201 12.52 4.15 -15.64
C PRO A 201 11.48 3.37 -14.81
N GLY A 202 10.51 2.68 -15.42
CA GLY A 202 9.37 2.10 -14.71
C GLY A 202 8.69 0.93 -15.43
N GLY A 203 9.47 0.13 -16.14
CA GLY A 203 9.06 -1.21 -16.55
C GLY A 203 8.15 -1.29 -17.77
N ASN A 204 8.05 -0.20 -18.56
CA ASN A 204 7.05 -0.05 -19.61
C ASN A 204 5.61 -0.30 -19.12
N SER A 205 5.32 0.01 -17.85
CA SER A 205 4.01 -0.29 -17.24
C SER A 205 2.86 0.61 -17.75
N GLY A 206 3.15 1.61 -18.59
CA GLY A 206 2.13 2.50 -19.15
C GLY A 206 1.53 3.47 -18.14
N ASP A 207 0.32 3.95 -18.43
CA ASP A 207 -0.36 5.01 -17.68
C ASP A 207 -0.64 4.61 -16.22
N ARG A 208 -0.67 5.59 -15.30
CA ARG A 208 -1.07 5.39 -13.90
C ARG A 208 -2.60 5.41 -13.82
N ILE A 209 -3.22 4.33 -13.35
CA ILE A 209 -4.68 4.16 -13.38
C ILE A 209 -5.34 4.19 -12.00
N ALA A 210 -4.58 3.90 -10.95
CA ALA A 210 -5.04 4.07 -9.57
C ALA A 210 -3.89 4.51 -8.66
N CYS A 211 -4.24 5.18 -7.57
CA CYS A 211 -3.29 5.76 -6.63
C CYS A 211 -3.80 5.64 -5.19
N ALA A 212 -2.90 5.41 -4.23
CA ALA A 212 -3.20 5.42 -2.80
C ALA A 212 -2.10 6.19 -2.05
N VAL A 213 -2.42 7.33 -1.44
CA VAL A 213 -1.51 7.99 -0.49
C VAL A 213 -1.38 7.11 0.75
N ILE A 214 -0.16 6.84 1.19
CA ILE A 214 0.10 5.98 2.35
C ILE A 214 0.24 6.86 3.60
N GLU A 215 -0.72 6.76 4.50
CA GLU A 215 -0.75 7.52 5.75
C GLU A 215 -0.30 6.65 6.92
N PRO A 216 0.52 7.17 7.86
CA PRO A 216 0.93 6.43 9.06
C PRO A 216 -0.26 5.93 9.86
N ALA A 217 -0.17 4.72 10.41
CA ALA A 217 -1.18 4.23 11.33
C ALA A 217 -1.19 5.08 12.63
N PRO A 218 -2.38 5.35 13.21
CA PRO A 218 -2.46 6.15 14.43
C PRO A 218 -1.65 5.49 15.56
N GLY A 219 -0.62 6.19 16.05
CA GLY A 219 0.27 5.74 17.13
C GLY A 219 1.71 5.40 16.70
N THR A 220 2.05 5.45 15.41
CA THR A 220 3.40 5.06 14.92
C THR A 220 4.41 6.19 14.78
N MET A 221 4.00 7.44 15.02
CA MET A 221 4.93 8.57 15.06
C MET A 221 5.48 8.67 16.48
N SER A 222 6.70 8.17 16.69
CA SER A 222 7.44 8.49 17.91
C SER A 222 7.68 9.98 17.92
N ASP A 223 6.93 10.62 18.79
CA ASP A 223 7.08 12.00 19.19
C ASP A 223 8.55 12.33 19.52
N GLU A 224 9.21 13.06 18.62
CA GLU A 224 10.51 13.68 18.86
C GLU A 224 10.38 15.22 18.96
N THR A 225 9.21 15.75 19.35
CA THR A 225 9.06 17.20 19.55
C THR A 225 8.16 17.65 20.70
N GLN A 226 7.54 16.76 21.49
CA GLN A 226 6.71 17.14 22.63
C GLN A 226 7.46 17.15 23.97
N ASP A 227 8.65 17.79 24.01
CA ASP A 227 9.38 18.01 25.27
C ASP A 227 9.85 19.46 25.47
N ALA A 228 9.23 20.43 24.77
CA ALA A 228 9.60 21.84 24.91
C ALA A 228 8.46 22.81 25.27
N ASN A 229 7.24 22.34 25.59
CA ASN A 229 6.14 23.27 25.90
C ASN A 229 5.18 22.85 27.01
N VAL A 230 5.70 22.25 28.09
CA VAL A 230 4.95 22.11 29.36
C VAL A 230 5.76 22.72 30.50
N SER A 231 5.84 24.05 30.51
CA SER A 231 6.17 24.80 31.73
C SER A 231 5.79 26.27 31.57
N GLU A 232 4.50 26.60 31.58
CA GLU A 232 4.06 27.95 32.01
C GLU A 232 2.55 28.14 32.29
N GLU A 233 1.70 27.10 32.31
CA GLU A 233 0.28 27.29 32.66
C GLU A 233 -0.26 26.24 33.63
N GLU A 234 0.34 26.10 34.81
CA GLU A 234 -0.37 25.66 36.02
C GLU A 234 0.26 26.31 37.27
N ALA A 235 -0.06 27.58 37.49
CA ALA A 235 0.16 28.24 38.78
C ALA A 235 -0.98 29.23 39.08
N ALA A 236 -2.22 28.75 39.11
CA ALA A 236 -3.32 29.51 39.72
C ALA A 236 -4.52 28.62 40.07
N ALA A 237 -4.51 27.94 41.22
CA ALA A 237 -5.71 27.74 42.05
C ALA A 237 -5.40 26.94 43.33
N GLN A 238 -5.06 27.62 44.42
CA GLN A 238 -5.32 27.13 45.77
C GLN A 238 -5.98 28.25 46.58
N SER A 239 -7.21 27.99 47.04
CA SER A 239 -7.98 28.76 48.05
C SER A 239 -7.70 28.18 49.46
N PRO A 240 -8.26 28.68 50.61
CA PRO A 240 -9.04 29.90 50.91
C PRO A 240 -8.65 30.62 52.25
N GLU A 241 -9.49 31.61 52.62
CA GLU A 241 -9.78 32.20 53.97
C GLU A 241 -8.91 33.34 54.54
N GLN A 242 -9.48 34.56 54.65
CA GLN A 242 -10.10 35.07 55.90
C GLN A 242 -10.51 36.56 55.82
N SER A 243 -11.71 36.83 56.33
CA SER A 243 -12.19 37.99 57.12
C SER A 243 -11.70 39.43 56.78
N ASP A 244 -12.64 40.35 56.52
CA ASP A 244 -13.26 41.22 57.55
C ASP A 244 -13.65 42.62 57.02
N GLN A 245 -14.85 43.04 57.42
CA GLN A 245 -15.34 44.41 57.61
C GLN A 245 -15.16 45.54 56.56
N GLY A 246 -16.30 45.96 55.99
CA GLY A 246 -17.00 47.16 56.49
C GLY A 246 -16.80 48.51 55.76
N GLY A 247 -17.92 49.20 55.53
CA GLY A 247 -17.98 50.67 55.37
C GLY A 247 -18.08 51.15 53.91
N GLN A 248 -19.27 51.46 53.39
CA GLN A 248 -19.98 52.76 53.46
C GLN A 248 -19.63 53.75 52.33
N ALA A 249 -20.71 54.36 51.81
CA ALA A 249 -20.81 55.63 51.06
C ALA A 249 -20.71 55.61 49.52
N GLU A 250 -21.89 55.58 48.88
CA GLU A 250 -22.28 56.50 47.80
C GLU A 250 -22.19 57.99 48.24
N PRO A 251 -22.44 59.02 47.39
CA PRO A 251 -22.44 59.12 45.92
C PRO A 251 -21.71 60.40 45.40
N ALA A 252 -21.79 60.63 44.07
CA ALA A 252 -22.08 61.92 43.40
C ALA A 252 -20.99 62.57 42.51
N ASP A 253 -21.55 63.27 41.50
CA ASP A 253 -21.02 64.38 40.68
C ASP A 253 -20.13 64.02 39.49
N GLU A 254 -20.56 64.15 38.22
CA GLU A 254 -21.00 65.33 37.44
C GLU A 254 -19.83 66.20 36.91
N SER A 255 -20.02 66.70 35.67
CA SER A 255 -19.20 67.61 34.85
C SER A 255 -18.10 66.94 34.00
N GLN A 256 -18.22 66.87 32.67
CA GLN A 256 -18.23 67.92 31.63
C GLN A 256 -16.95 68.77 31.56
N ASN A 257 -16.10 68.49 30.57
CA ASN A 257 -15.54 69.41 29.55
C ASN A 257 -14.33 68.71 28.89
N ALA A 258 -14.36 68.45 27.59
CA ALA A 258 -13.93 69.35 26.52
C ALA A 258 -12.43 69.64 26.57
N VAL A 259 -11.71 69.29 25.49
CA VAL A 259 -10.83 70.18 24.70
C VAL A 259 -10.14 69.37 23.59
N GLU A 260 -10.10 70.00 22.43
CA GLU A 260 -9.51 69.64 21.14
C GLU A 260 -7.98 69.41 21.15
N THR A 261 -7.48 68.73 20.11
CA THR A 261 -6.36 69.07 19.18
C THR A 261 -5.99 67.78 18.43
N GLU A 262 -6.25 67.60 17.13
CA GLU A 262 -5.53 68.12 15.94
C GLU A 262 -4.00 67.92 15.95
N GLU A 263 -3.49 66.88 15.28
CA GLU A 263 -2.21 66.80 14.53
C GLU A 263 -2.37 65.64 13.51
N ASN A 264 -2.38 65.80 12.17
CA ASN A 264 -1.48 66.40 11.19
C ASN A 264 -0.22 65.55 10.82
N SER A 265 -0.01 65.46 9.51
CA SER A 265 1.11 64.89 8.75
C SER A 265 1.15 63.35 8.67
N GLY A 266 1.30 62.71 7.51
CA GLY A 266 1.77 63.19 6.21
C GLY A 266 2.98 62.35 5.80
N GLY A 267 2.92 61.77 4.60
CA GLY A 267 4.04 61.04 3.97
C GLY A 267 3.58 59.81 3.23
#